data_AF-A0AAW4BFU2-F1
#
_entry.id   AF-A0AAW4BFU2-F1
#
_cell.length_a   1.000
_cell.length_b   1.000
_cell.length_c   1.000
_cell.angle_alpha   90.00
_cell.angle_beta   90.00
_cell.angle_gamma   90.00
#
_symmetry.space_group_name_H-M   'P 1'
#
loop_
_entity.id
_entity.type
_entity.pdbx_description
1 polymer ?
#
loop_
_entity_poly.entity_id
_entity_poly.type
_entity_poly.pdbx_seq_one_letter_code
_entity_poly.pdbx_strand_id
1 'polypeptide(L)'
;APHLKEFLDLYPDIKVILSMDDQVVDMIAGAYDVGIRVGELKDSSLIARKLAKCNSVVCASPEYLQQTGTPNTPHDLKDHNCIYYSLFQAGVEWTFFKADEKLKVEPTG
;
A
#
# COMPACT_ATOMS: atom_id res chain seq x y z
N ALA A 1 -2.61 -15.54 -0.43
CA ALA A 1 -1.82 -15.53 0.82
C ALA A 1 -0.78 -16.66 0.78
N PRO A 2 0.50 -16.39 0.47
CA PRO A 2 1.51 -17.44 0.24
C PRO A 2 1.83 -18.25 1.50
N HIS A 3 1.79 -17.64 2.69
CA HIS A 3 2.09 -18.31 3.97
C HIS A 3 0.90 -19.05 4.59
N LEU A 4 -0.31 -18.89 4.05
CA LEU A 4 -1.51 -19.48 4.65
C LEU A 4 -1.48 -21.00 4.61
N LYS A 5 -0.93 -21.58 3.53
CA LYS A 5 -0.82 -23.04 3.40
C LYS A 5 0.05 -23.63 4.51
N GLU A 6 1.27 -23.11 4.66
CA GLU A 6 2.22 -23.57 5.68
C GLU A 6 1.64 -23.42 7.09
N PHE A 7 0.93 -22.31 7.35
CA PHE A 7 0.25 -22.11 8.64
C PHE A 7 -0.83 -23.17 8.91
N LEU A 8 -1.68 -23.49 7.94
CA LEU A 8 -2.73 -24.51 8.10
C LEU A 8 -2.16 -25.93 8.18
N ASP A 9 -1.04 -26.20 7.51
CA ASP A 9 -0.33 -27.48 7.64
C ASP A 9 0.22 -27.66 9.08
N LEU A 10 0.70 -26.58 9.71
CA LEU A 10 1.19 -26.59 11.10
C LEU A 10 0.05 -26.63 12.15
N TYR A 11 -1.12 -26.09 11.83
CA TYR A 11 -2.26 -25.97 12.74
C TYR A 11 -3.57 -26.48 12.09
N PRO A 12 -3.74 -27.81 11.96
CA PRO A 12 -4.83 -28.40 11.16
C PRO A 12 -6.24 -28.18 11.75
N ASP A 13 -6.35 -27.91 13.05
CA ASP A 13 -7.64 -27.66 13.71
C ASP A 13 -8.15 -26.22 13.51
N ILE A 14 -7.30 -25.31 13.03
CA ILE A 14 -7.68 -23.91 12.79
C ILE A 14 -8.41 -23.81 11.45
N LYS A 15 -9.59 -23.18 11.47
CA LYS A 15 -10.32 -22.79 10.25
C LYS A 15 -10.17 -21.30 10.03
N VAL A 16 -9.78 -20.91 8.81
CA VAL A 16 -9.62 -19.50 8.42
C VAL A 16 -10.73 -19.11 7.47
N ILE A 17 -11.49 -18.07 7.82
CA ILE A 17 -12.39 -17.37 6.91
C ILE A 17 -11.69 -16.07 6.52
N LEU A 18 -11.43 -15.88 5.23
CA LEU A 18 -10.69 -14.74 4.72
C LEU A 18 -11.63 -13.77 4.00
N SER A 19 -11.61 -12.51 4.43
CA SER A 19 -12.20 -11.38 3.72
C SER A 19 -11.07 -10.47 3.23
N MET A 20 -11.16 -10.00 1.99
CA MET A 20 -10.17 -9.11 1.38
C MET A 20 -10.88 -7.87 0.85
N ASP A 21 -10.59 -6.73 1.47
CA ASP A 21 -11.19 -5.45 1.13
C ASP A 21 -10.20 -4.32 1.46
N ASP A 22 -10.12 -3.32 0.59
CA ASP A 22 -9.32 -2.11 0.79
C ASP A 22 -10.00 -1.12 1.74
N GLN A 23 -11.31 -1.26 1.98
CA GLN A 23 -12.06 -0.44 2.92
C GLN A 23 -11.62 -0.69 4.36
N VAL A 24 -11.54 0.38 5.15
CA VAL A 24 -11.35 0.24 6.60
C VAL A 24 -12.65 -0.30 7.18
N VAL A 25 -12.60 -1.56 7.63
CA VAL A 25 -13.73 -2.23 8.26
C VAL A 25 -13.68 -2.07 9.76
N ASP A 26 -14.84 -1.94 10.38
CA ASP A 26 -14.96 -2.07 11.82
C ASP A 26 -14.74 -3.54 12.20
N MET A 27 -13.61 -3.79 12.87
CA MET A 27 -13.19 -5.13 13.30
C MET A 27 -14.20 -5.76 14.28
N ILE A 28 -14.82 -4.93 15.13
CA ILE A 28 -15.77 -5.39 16.15
C ILE A 28 -17.11 -5.71 15.49
N ALA A 29 -17.66 -4.78 14.71
CA ALA A 29 -18.95 -4.97 14.06
C ALA A 29 -18.90 -6.09 13.00
N GLY A 30 -17.75 -6.26 12.33
CA GLY A 30 -17.52 -7.33 11.36
C GLY A 30 -17.17 -8.69 11.97
N ALA A 31 -17.09 -8.80 13.30
CA ALA A 31 -16.67 -10.00 14.02
C ALA A 31 -15.33 -10.58 13.53
N TYR A 32 -14.36 -9.71 13.27
CA TYR A 32 -13.02 -10.10 12.83
C TYR A 32 -12.09 -10.28 14.03
N ASP A 33 -11.45 -11.44 14.11
CA ASP A 33 -10.44 -11.69 15.15
C ASP A 33 -9.10 -11.01 14.86
N VAL A 34 -8.70 -10.94 13.58
CA VAL A 34 -7.39 -10.43 13.13
C VAL A 34 -7.53 -9.62 11.84
N GLY A 35 -6.90 -8.45 11.81
CA GLY A 35 -6.82 -7.59 10.64
C GLY A 35 -5.37 -7.35 10.23
N ILE A 36 -5.05 -7.60 8.95
CA ILE A 36 -3.74 -7.26 8.37
C ILE A 36 -3.95 -6.04 7.49
N ARG A 37 -3.33 -4.91 7.85
CA ARG A 37 -3.52 -3.62 7.19
C ARG A 37 -2.19 -2.90 6.94
N VAL A 38 -2.15 -2.14 5.86
CA VAL A 38 -1.09 -1.15 5.60
C VAL A 38 -1.60 0.21 6.06
N GLY A 39 -0.79 0.93 6.83
CA GLY A 39 -1.11 2.26 7.35
C GLY A 39 -0.96 2.36 8.86
N GLU A 40 -1.29 3.53 9.39
CA GLU A 40 -1.30 3.78 10.83
C GLU A 40 -2.66 3.39 11.41
N LEU A 41 -2.62 2.72 12.56
CA LEU A 41 -3.83 2.46 13.34
C LEU A 41 -4.27 3.79 13.96
N LYS A 42 -5.48 4.25 13.60
CA LYS A 42 -6.11 5.41 14.26
C LYS A 42 -6.32 5.11 15.75
N ASP A 43 -6.42 6.16 16.56
CA ASP A 43 -6.67 6.03 17.99
C ASP A 43 -7.86 5.09 18.24
N SER A 44 -7.58 3.97 18.88
CA SER A 44 -8.52 2.88 19.10
C SER A 44 -8.03 2.02 20.26
N SER A 45 -8.94 1.22 20.82
CA SER A 45 -8.59 0.21 21.84
C SER A 45 -7.91 -1.04 21.25
N LEU A 46 -7.65 -1.08 19.93
CA LEU A 46 -7.05 -2.23 19.27
C LEU A 46 -5.54 -2.29 19.54
N ILE A 47 -5.03 -3.51 19.71
CA ILE A 47 -3.59 -3.76 19.84
C ILE A 47 -3.00 -3.94 18.44
N ALA A 48 -2.08 -3.05 18.04
CA ALA A 48 -1.33 -3.17 16.80
C ALA A 48 0.04 -3.83 17.01
N ARG A 49 0.41 -4.73 16.09
CA ARG A 49 1.79 -5.25 15.96
C ARG A 49 2.32 -4.97 14.56
N LYS A 50 3.45 -4.27 14.48
CA LYS A 50 4.14 -4.02 13.21
C LYS A 50 4.69 -5.34 12.64
N LEU A 51 4.29 -5.68 11.42
CA LEU A 51 4.77 -6.88 10.71
C LEU A 51 5.99 -6.58 9.83
N ALA A 52 5.90 -5.55 9.00
CA ALA A 52 6.96 -5.16 8.07
C ALA A 52 6.83 -3.69 7.66
N LYS A 53 7.81 -3.18 6.91
CA LYS A 53 7.67 -1.95 6.13
C LYS A 53 7.08 -2.30 4.76
N CYS A 54 6.13 -1.50 4.28
CA CYS A 54 5.58 -1.60 2.93
C CYS A 54 5.97 -0.32 2.18
N ASN A 55 6.97 -0.41 1.30
CA ASN A 55 7.45 0.73 0.53
C ASN A 55 6.78 0.74 -0.85
N SER A 56 6.21 1.87 -1.26
CA SER A 56 5.73 2.06 -2.63
C SER A 56 6.90 2.37 -3.57
N VAL A 57 6.78 1.94 -4.82
CA VAL A 57 7.72 2.27 -5.90
C VAL A 57 6.95 2.85 -7.08
N VAL A 58 7.56 3.81 -7.76
CA VAL A 58 7.05 4.28 -9.06
C VAL A 58 7.61 3.35 -10.13
N CYS A 59 6.74 2.90 -11.02
CA CYS A 59 7.11 2.07 -12.15
C CYS A 59 6.31 2.48 -13.39
N ALA A 60 6.85 2.16 -14.56
CA ALA A 60 6.22 2.37 -15.84
C ALA A 60 6.58 1.21 -16.77
N SER A 61 5.76 0.96 -17.78
CA SER A 61 6.10 -0.03 -18.80
C SER A 61 7.29 0.46 -19.64
N PRO A 62 8.14 -0.44 -20.15
CA PRO A 62 9.24 -0.07 -21.04
C PRO A 62 8.76 0.71 -22.28
N GLU A 63 7.59 0.34 -22.82
CA GLU A 63 7.01 0.96 -24.01
C GLU A 63 6.64 2.44 -23.76
N TYR A 64 6.09 2.74 -22.58
CA TYR A 64 5.76 4.10 -22.19
C TYR A 64 7.02 4.97 -22.11
N LEU A 65 8.07 4.46 -21.44
CA LEU A 65 9.34 5.19 -21.27
C LEU A 65 10.07 5.44 -22.61
N GLN A 66 9.92 4.54 -23.58
CA GLN A 66 10.48 4.74 -24.93
C GLN A 66 9.76 5.85 -25.70
N GLN A 67 8.44 6.01 -25.50
CA GLN A 67 7.63 7.00 -26.21
C GLN A 67 7.68 8.39 -25.56
N THR A 68 7.68 8.44 -24.22
CA THR A 68 7.53 9.69 -23.45
C THR A 68 8.83 10.13 -22.77
N GLY A 69 9.88 9.29 -22.81
CA GLY A 69 11.13 9.53 -22.09
C GLY A 69 11.10 8.98 -20.67
N THR A 70 12.28 8.92 -20.04
CA THR A 70 12.44 8.45 -18.66
C THR A 70 12.60 9.63 -17.71
N PRO A 71 11.78 9.73 -16.65
CA PRO A 71 11.94 10.78 -15.64
C PRO A 71 13.23 10.56 -14.86
N ASN A 72 14.04 11.62 -14.75
CA ASN A 72 15.31 11.61 -14.02
C ASN A 72 15.18 12.20 -12.62
N THR A 73 14.16 13.04 -12.41
CA THR A 73 13.81 13.61 -11.12
C THR A 73 12.33 13.39 -10.82
N PRO A 74 11.91 13.35 -9.55
CA PRO A 74 10.49 13.21 -9.24
C PRO A 74 9.63 14.36 -9.80
N HIS A 75 10.19 15.56 -10.01
CA HIS A 75 9.44 16.67 -10.59
C HIS A 75 9.02 16.41 -12.04
N ASP A 76 9.82 15.64 -12.79
CA ASP A 76 9.55 15.29 -14.19
C ASP A 76 8.21 14.54 -14.31
N LEU A 77 7.75 13.87 -13.24
CA LEU A 77 6.47 13.16 -13.20
C LEU A 77 5.26 14.07 -13.45
N LYS A 78 5.39 15.39 -13.29
CA LYS A 78 4.33 16.36 -13.64
C LYS A 78 4.05 16.43 -15.14
N ASP A 79 5.01 16.03 -15.95
CA ASP A 79 4.91 15.99 -17.42
C ASP A 79 4.56 14.58 -17.94
N HIS A 80 4.31 13.63 -17.03
CA HIS A 80 3.96 12.25 -17.34
C HIS A 80 2.53 11.94 -16.91
N ASN A 81 1.79 11.19 -17.75
CA ASN A 81 0.49 10.61 -17.39
C ASN A 81 0.64 9.54 -16.29
N CYS A 82 0.45 9.95 -15.04
CA CYS A 82 0.60 9.15 -13.85
C CYS A 82 -0.73 8.52 -13.43
N ILE A 83 -0.70 7.21 -13.17
CA ILE A 83 -1.85 6.48 -12.62
C ILE A 83 -1.68 6.38 -11.10
N TYR A 84 -2.66 6.84 -10.35
CA TYR A 84 -2.66 6.76 -8.89
C TYR A 84 -3.97 6.19 -8.35
N TYR A 85 -3.93 5.65 -7.13
CA TYR A 85 -5.11 5.09 -6.48
C TYR A 85 -5.93 6.17 -5.80
N SER A 86 -7.13 6.44 -6.33
CA SER A 86 -8.00 7.52 -5.85
C SER A 86 -8.54 7.31 -4.42
N LEU A 87 -8.59 6.07 -3.94
CA LEU A 87 -9.04 5.74 -2.58
C LEU A 87 -7.89 5.70 -1.56
N PHE A 88 -6.68 6.10 -1.96
CA PHE A 88 -5.55 6.11 -1.04
C PHE A 88 -5.73 7.19 0.04
N GLN A 89 -5.84 6.76 1.30
CA GLN A 89 -6.21 7.65 2.41
C GLN A 89 -5.19 8.77 2.70
N ALA A 90 -3.92 8.59 2.31
CA ALA A 90 -2.90 9.61 2.49
C ALA A 90 -2.94 10.72 1.42
N GLY A 91 -3.89 10.65 0.48
CA GLY A 91 -4.04 11.60 -0.62
C GLY A 91 -3.30 11.19 -1.89
N VAL A 92 -3.36 12.06 -2.90
CA VAL A 92 -2.76 11.85 -4.22
C VAL A 92 -1.29 12.28 -4.29
N GLU A 93 -0.79 13.00 -3.28
CA GLU A 93 0.57 13.52 -3.23
C GLU A 93 1.59 12.39 -3.02
N TRP A 94 2.50 12.22 -3.97
CA TRP A 94 3.59 11.27 -3.88
C TRP A 94 4.77 11.87 -3.13
N THR A 95 5.32 11.11 -2.19
CA THR A 95 6.48 11.50 -1.40
C THR A 95 7.69 10.64 -1.76
N PHE A 96 8.77 11.30 -2.14
CA PHE A 96 10.08 10.70 -2.42
C PHE A 96 11.08 11.08 -1.33
N PHE A 97 12.00 10.17 -1.04
CA PHE A 97 13.04 10.35 -0.03
C PHE A 97 14.40 10.16 -0.69
N LYS A 98 15.31 11.13 -0.52
CA LYS A 98 16.71 11.04 -0.92
C LYS A 98 17.58 11.50 0.25
N ALA A 99 18.23 10.56 0.92
CA ALA A 99 18.87 10.81 2.22
C ALA A 99 17.86 11.47 3.20
N ASP A 100 18.18 12.65 3.74
CA ASP A 100 17.30 13.41 4.63
C ASP A 100 16.34 14.36 3.90
N GLU A 101 16.43 14.44 2.57
CA GLU A 101 15.55 15.28 1.78
C GLU A 101 14.25 14.54 1.45
N LYS A 102 13.14 15.21 1.75
CA LYS A 102 11.78 14.80 1.38
C LYS A 102 11.30 15.67 0.24
N LEU A 103 10.95 15.05 -0.88
CA LEU A 103 10.35 15.74 -2.02
C LEU A 103 8.91 15.28 -2.22
N LYS A 104 8.01 16.23 -2.41
CA LYS A 104 6.59 16.00 -2.65
C LYS A 104 6.23 16.38 -4.07
N VAL A 105 5.48 15.53 -4.75
CA VAL A 105 5.03 15.75 -6.12
C VAL A 105 3.57 15.32 -6.20
N GLU A 106 2.74 16.21 -6.70
CA GLU A 106 1.38 15.85 -7.10
C GLU A 106 1.44 15.31 -8.53
N PRO A 107 1.15 14.01 -8.75
CA PRO A 107 1.14 13.41 -10.08
C PRO A 107 0.01 14.00 -10.92
N THR A 108 0.22 14.08 -12.24
CA THR A 108 -0.79 14.53 -13.21
C THR A 108 -1.24 13.34 -14.06
N GLY A 109 -2.51 13.30 -14.45
CA GLY A 109 -3.07 12.16 -15.20
C GLY A 109 -4.56 12.00 -14.98
#